data_AF-A0A2S6WCZ2-F1
#
_entry.id   AF-A0A2S6WCZ2-F1
#
_cell.length_a   1.000
_cell.length_b   1.000
_cell.length_c   1.000
_cell.angle_alpha   90.00
_cell.angle_beta   90.00
_cell.angle_gamma   90.00
#
_symmetry.space_group_name_H-M   'P 1'
#
loop_
_entity.id
_entity.type
_entity.pdbx_description
1 polymer ?
#
loop_
_entity_poly.entity_id
_entity_poly.type
_entity_poly.pdbx_seq_one_letter_code
_entity_poly.pdbx_strand_id
1 'polypeptide(L)'
;MVGAGPRGTSVLERLCASAPELLPPGARLTVHVIDPDPPGPGRVWRTAQSPELLMNTVACQVTLFTDDSVDCSGPIRPGPSLHEWAGGRLGPDEYPTRADYGRYLEWVFAEVVRHAPPSVRVETHRARAVRLDDSPGDRQALTLDDGPTLTGLSAVVLAQGHLPRTAGPDLLRHAAHAARHGLRHVPPANPADVDLSSVPPGEPVLLRGLGLNFFDHTALLTTGRGGRFVRDAEGLRYLPSGREPRLFAGSRRGVPYQARGDNAKGPYGRHVPLVLTPEVIAGFRKRADSGEAPDFLTEIWPLVAKEVETVYYGALIRRAAGHAGREREFTDRFLAVPHGDPLQALLPAEFGVPDADRWCWERVSRPYAGRVFGHPGAWDDWLLSYLREDAAQAALGNVHGPSKAALDVLRDLRNELRLIVDHGGLAGASRRDHLDRWYTPLNAFLSIGPPRRRVEELAALVQAGVVRVLGPRLRVTHEDGGWVAHSPDVPGSAVRVSTLIEARLPEPDLRHTADALLAGLLRGGRCRPHTVDGYETGGLDVTARPYRLVDRQGVAHTRRFAIGVPTEGVHWVTAAGARPGVDSVTLSDADAVARAVLRAAGPEIQPQREAKQWPNVELASIN
;
A
#
# COMPACT_ATOMS: atom_id res chain seq x y z
N MET A 1 19.88 5.22 10.75
CA MET A 1 18.58 4.88 10.16
C MET A 1 18.76 3.69 9.24
N VAL A 2 17.92 2.66 9.37
CA VAL A 2 17.95 1.46 8.53
C VAL A 2 16.76 1.51 7.58
N GLY A 3 17.01 1.53 6.27
CA GLY A 3 16.04 1.82 5.23
C GLY A 3 16.09 3.29 4.81
N ALA A 4 16.32 3.50 3.52
CA ALA A 4 16.46 4.82 2.88
C ALA A 4 15.43 5.03 1.77
N GLY A 5 14.35 4.25 1.74
CA GLY A 5 13.18 4.52 0.89
C GLY A 5 12.35 5.72 1.41
N PRO A 6 11.13 5.94 0.89
CA PRO A 6 10.32 7.11 1.23
C PRO A 6 10.15 7.39 2.73
N ARG A 7 9.98 6.33 3.55
CA ARG A 7 9.85 6.46 5.02
C ARG A 7 11.14 6.94 5.68
N GLY A 8 12.27 6.37 5.27
CA GLY A 8 13.58 6.81 5.73
C GLY A 8 13.82 8.26 5.35
N THR A 9 13.61 8.62 4.08
CA THR A 9 13.78 9.99 3.60
C THR A 9 12.92 10.99 4.37
N SER A 10 11.64 10.68 4.65
CA SER A 10 10.80 11.54 5.49
C SER A 10 11.37 11.71 6.90
N VAL A 11 11.86 10.64 7.55
CA VAL A 11 12.50 10.76 8.89
C VAL A 11 13.76 11.64 8.82
N LEU A 12 14.59 11.48 7.79
CA LEU A 12 15.78 12.33 7.60
C LEU A 12 15.41 13.79 7.41
N GLU A 13 14.40 14.07 6.58
CA GLU A 13 13.88 15.42 6.37
C GLU A 13 13.42 16.05 7.69
N ARG A 14 12.63 15.33 8.49
CA ARG A 14 12.17 15.80 9.80
C ARG A 14 13.29 15.98 10.82
N LEU A 15 14.34 15.14 10.77
CA LEU A 15 15.55 15.33 11.59
C LEU A 15 16.25 16.63 11.22
N CYS A 16 16.46 16.90 9.92
CA CYS A 16 17.05 18.14 9.45
C CYS A 16 16.19 19.36 9.81
N ALA A 17 14.87 19.27 9.68
CA ALA A 17 13.94 20.35 9.97
C ALA A 17 13.92 20.73 11.47
N SER A 18 13.95 19.73 12.36
CA SER A 18 13.84 19.93 13.81
C SER A 18 15.19 20.09 14.53
N ALA A 19 16.31 19.74 13.89
CA ALA A 19 17.63 19.83 14.50
C ALA A 19 18.00 21.23 15.03
N PRO A 20 17.73 22.34 14.31
CA PRO A 20 18.05 23.68 14.82
C PRO A 20 17.31 24.07 16.10
N GLU A 21 16.12 23.51 16.34
CA GLU A 21 15.31 23.76 17.52
C GLU A 21 15.71 22.86 18.70
N LEU A 22 16.02 21.59 18.43
CA LEU A 22 16.15 20.55 19.46
C LEU A 22 17.58 20.15 19.80
N LEU A 23 18.56 20.46 18.95
CA LEU A 23 19.96 20.21 19.28
C LEU A 23 20.51 21.36 20.15
N PRO A 24 21.22 21.05 21.24
CA PRO A 24 21.96 22.04 22.01
C PRO A 24 22.91 22.89 21.14
N PRO A 25 23.14 24.17 21.48
CA PRO A 25 24.13 24.99 20.79
C PRO A 25 25.51 24.32 20.75
N GLY A 26 26.15 24.32 19.58
CA GLY A 26 27.46 23.68 19.37
C GLY A 26 27.42 22.17 19.13
N ALA A 27 26.26 21.53 19.28
CA ALA A 27 26.09 20.13 18.98
C ALA A 27 26.27 19.78 17.49
N ARG A 28 26.69 18.55 17.25
CA ARG A 28 26.74 17.92 15.93
C ARG A 28 26.03 16.57 15.97
N LEU A 29 25.20 16.32 14.96
CA LEU A 29 24.51 15.06 14.72
C LEU A 29 25.06 14.44 13.45
N THR A 30 25.51 13.18 13.53
CA THR A 30 25.79 12.37 12.33
C THR A 30 24.65 11.38 12.14
N VAL A 31 24.01 11.42 10.97
CA VAL A 31 22.95 10.50 10.59
C VAL A 31 23.52 9.50 9.59
N HIS A 32 23.81 8.30 10.07
CA HIS A 32 24.12 7.17 9.18
C HIS A 32 22.82 6.66 8.55
N VAL A 33 22.75 6.62 7.23
CA VAL A 33 21.63 6.13 6.42
C VAL A 33 22.06 4.82 5.75
N ILE A 34 21.45 3.71 6.14
CA ILE A 34 21.87 2.35 5.73
C ILE A 34 20.78 1.75 4.84
N ASP A 35 21.12 1.44 3.59
CA ASP A 35 20.25 0.73 2.64
C ASP A 35 21.11 0.04 1.55
N PRO A 36 20.83 -1.20 1.14
CA PRO A 36 21.56 -1.86 0.05
C PRO A 36 21.32 -1.20 -1.33
N ASP A 37 20.21 -0.49 -1.49
CA ASP A 37 19.81 0.21 -2.71
C ASP A 37 19.99 1.74 -2.57
N PRO A 38 20.03 2.51 -3.67
CA PRO A 38 20.21 3.97 -3.61
C PRO A 38 19.19 4.69 -2.70
N PRO A 39 19.63 5.64 -1.83
CA PRO A 39 18.76 6.41 -0.97
C PRO A 39 17.75 7.28 -1.73
N GLY A 40 16.54 7.41 -1.20
CA GLY A 40 15.38 8.00 -1.85
C GLY A 40 14.41 6.93 -2.34
N PRO A 41 14.66 6.31 -3.51
CA PRO A 41 13.78 5.29 -4.07
C PRO A 41 13.86 3.95 -3.33
N GLY A 42 15.04 3.60 -2.79
CA GLY A 42 15.34 2.27 -2.28
C GLY A 42 15.05 1.16 -3.30
N ARG A 43 14.89 -0.08 -2.82
CA ARG A 43 14.59 -1.25 -3.64
C ARG A 43 13.30 -1.13 -4.47
N VAL A 44 12.23 -0.61 -3.87
CA VAL A 44 10.87 -0.71 -4.42
C VAL A 44 10.66 0.22 -5.60
N TRP A 45 11.29 1.40 -5.58
CA TRP A 45 11.08 2.46 -6.56
C TRP A 45 12.32 2.73 -7.42
N ARG A 46 13.25 1.76 -7.54
CA ARG A 46 14.44 1.88 -8.40
C ARG A 46 14.11 2.44 -9.78
N THR A 47 14.95 3.35 -10.25
CA THR A 47 14.80 4.08 -11.52
C THR A 47 14.99 3.22 -12.76
N ALA A 48 15.68 2.07 -12.64
CA ALA A 48 15.96 1.15 -13.73
C ALA A 48 14.86 0.09 -13.97
N GLN A 49 13.72 0.18 -13.28
CA GLN A 49 12.60 -0.75 -13.49
C GLN A 49 11.95 -0.56 -14.87
N SER A 50 11.26 -1.61 -15.34
CA SER A 50 10.52 -1.56 -16.60
C SER A 50 9.54 -0.36 -16.64
N PRO A 51 9.45 0.36 -17.77
CA PRO A 51 8.49 1.46 -17.95
C PRO A 51 7.04 0.96 -17.93
N GLU A 52 6.82 -0.35 -18.05
CA GLU A 52 5.50 -0.96 -17.92
C GLU A 52 4.99 -1.01 -16.49
N LEU A 53 5.80 -0.69 -15.48
CA LEU A 53 5.34 -0.66 -14.10
C LEU A 53 4.86 0.74 -13.75
N LEU A 54 3.58 0.87 -13.41
CA LEU A 54 2.94 2.15 -13.08
C LEU A 54 2.68 2.29 -11.59
N MET A 55 2.56 3.53 -11.15
CA MET A 55 1.87 3.86 -9.90
C MET A 55 0.35 3.70 -10.07
N ASN A 56 -0.35 3.54 -8.95
CA ASN A 56 -1.82 3.58 -8.85
C ASN A 56 -2.33 4.89 -8.19
N THR A 57 -1.45 5.90 -8.10
CA THR A 57 -1.75 7.26 -7.64
C THR A 57 -1.33 8.23 -8.75
N VAL A 58 -2.16 9.25 -9.00
CA VAL A 58 -1.89 10.27 -10.02
C VAL A 58 -0.79 11.23 -9.58
N ALA A 59 -0.04 11.80 -10.53
CA ALA A 59 1.15 12.58 -10.27
C ALA A 59 0.91 13.79 -9.34
N CYS A 60 -0.22 14.48 -9.45
CA CYS A 60 -0.55 15.64 -8.61
C CYS A 60 -0.90 15.27 -7.15
N GLN A 61 -1.12 13.99 -6.85
CA GLN A 61 -1.46 13.49 -5.52
C GLN A 61 -0.27 12.80 -4.83
N VAL A 62 0.96 13.07 -5.26
CA VAL A 62 2.17 12.46 -4.68
C VAL A 62 3.13 13.54 -4.21
N THR A 63 3.56 13.48 -2.95
CA THR A 63 4.60 14.34 -2.38
C THR A 63 5.36 13.61 -1.27
N LEU A 64 6.53 14.14 -0.89
CA LEU A 64 7.22 13.81 0.37
C LEU A 64 7.41 15.02 1.30
N PHE A 65 6.90 16.19 0.90
CA PHE A 65 7.02 17.43 1.65
C PHE A 65 5.81 17.66 2.55
N THR A 66 6.06 18.28 3.70
CA THR A 66 5.00 18.74 4.61
C THR A 66 4.39 20.04 4.09
N ASP A 67 3.10 20.26 4.39
CA ASP A 67 2.39 21.52 4.20
C ASP A 67 1.54 21.81 5.44
N ASP A 68 0.79 22.92 5.44
CA ASP A 68 0.00 23.38 6.59
C ASP A 68 -1.14 22.42 6.98
N SER A 69 -1.45 21.41 6.15
CA SER A 69 -2.43 20.38 6.49
C SER A 69 -1.85 19.26 7.35
N VAL A 70 -0.52 19.14 7.46
CA VAL A 70 0.14 18.07 8.22
C VAL A 70 0.21 18.45 9.70
N ASP A 71 -0.43 17.64 10.55
CA ASP A 71 -0.38 17.82 12.00
C ASP A 71 0.95 17.32 12.56
N CYS A 72 1.94 18.22 12.62
CA CYS A 72 3.27 17.91 13.12
C CYS A 72 3.82 19.04 13.99
N SER A 73 4.72 18.69 14.93
CA SER A 73 5.28 19.66 15.88
C SER A 73 6.51 20.38 15.35
N GLY A 74 7.26 19.75 14.44
CA GLY A 74 8.41 20.38 13.81
C GLY A 74 8.02 21.38 12.72
N PRO A 75 8.98 22.20 12.23
CA PRO A 75 8.69 23.20 11.20
C PRO A 75 8.14 22.60 9.91
N ILE A 76 7.16 23.24 9.29
CA ILE A 76 6.70 22.89 7.94
C ILE A 76 7.79 23.24 6.91
N ARG A 77 8.12 22.26 6.06
CA ARG A 77 9.06 22.36 4.93
C ARG A 77 8.31 22.04 3.63
N PRO A 78 7.72 23.05 2.97
CA PRO A 78 7.00 22.85 1.73
C PRO A 78 7.96 22.52 0.59
N GLY A 79 7.43 21.85 -0.43
CA GLY A 79 8.15 21.50 -1.65
C GLY A 79 7.20 20.95 -2.70
N PRO A 80 7.69 20.73 -3.92
CA PRO A 80 6.83 20.37 -5.05
C PRO A 80 6.28 18.95 -4.90
N SER A 81 5.02 18.77 -5.30
CA SER A 81 4.47 17.47 -5.68
C SER A 81 5.27 16.85 -6.84
N LEU A 82 5.07 15.55 -7.09
CA LEU A 82 5.68 14.85 -8.22
C LEU A 82 5.33 15.52 -9.57
N HIS A 83 4.08 15.96 -9.74
CA HIS A 83 3.65 16.68 -10.93
C HIS A 83 4.39 18.02 -11.11
N GLU A 84 4.47 18.84 -10.06
CA GLU A 84 5.15 20.14 -10.12
C GLU A 84 6.65 19.97 -10.40
N TRP A 85 7.29 19.00 -9.74
CA TRP A 85 8.69 18.65 -10.00
C TRP A 85 8.91 18.16 -11.42
N ALA A 86 7.92 17.47 -12.02
CA ALA A 86 8.04 16.96 -13.37
C ALA A 86 8.10 18.06 -14.44
N GLY A 87 7.68 19.29 -14.13
CA GLY A 87 7.87 20.46 -15.01
C GLY A 87 7.22 20.29 -16.39
N GLY A 88 6.03 19.66 -16.45
CA GLY A 88 5.29 19.42 -17.70
C GLY A 88 5.56 18.07 -18.39
N ARG A 89 6.52 17.27 -17.90
CA ARG A 89 6.76 15.90 -18.41
C ARG A 89 5.67 14.89 -18.06
N LEU A 90 4.86 15.20 -17.03
CA LEU A 90 3.76 14.37 -16.56
C LEU A 90 2.51 15.24 -16.41
N GLY A 91 1.39 14.79 -16.95
CA GLY A 91 0.10 15.42 -16.68
C GLY A 91 -0.28 15.31 -15.19
N PRO A 92 -1.09 16.24 -14.64
CA PRO A 92 -1.45 16.20 -13.22
C PRO A 92 -2.20 14.92 -12.83
N ASP A 93 -3.08 14.45 -13.71
CA ASP A 93 -3.92 13.27 -13.50
C ASP A 93 -3.36 12.00 -14.17
N GLU A 94 -2.12 12.07 -14.68
CA GLU A 94 -1.43 10.92 -15.23
C GLU A 94 -0.94 9.98 -14.12
N TYR A 95 -0.99 8.68 -14.38
CA TYR A 95 -0.38 7.67 -13.52
C TYR A 95 1.07 7.44 -13.96
N PRO A 96 2.06 7.98 -13.23
CA PRO A 96 3.46 7.93 -13.63
C PRO A 96 4.01 6.50 -13.59
N THR A 97 5.10 6.27 -14.33
CA THR A 97 5.87 5.03 -14.16
C THR A 97 6.48 4.99 -12.75
N ARG A 98 6.74 3.78 -12.24
CA ARG A 98 7.47 3.62 -10.97
C ARG A 98 8.87 4.23 -11.06
N ALA A 99 9.48 4.23 -12.24
CA ALA A 99 10.77 4.84 -12.50
C ALA A 99 10.74 6.37 -12.39
N ASP A 100 9.67 7.03 -12.87
CA ASP A 100 9.48 8.48 -12.69
C ASP A 100 9.37 8.86 -11.22
N TYR A 101 8.58 8.10 -10.45
CA TYR A 101 8.50 8.31 -9.01
C TYR A 101 9.83 8.03 -8.31
N GLY A 102 10.57 7.01 -8.76
CA GLY A 102 11.93 6.73 -8.32
C GLY A 102 12.87 7.92 -8.46
N ARG A 103 12.86 8.57 -9.64
CA ARG A 103 13.68 9.77 -9.90
C ARG A 103 13.27 10.94 -9.01
N TYR A 104 11.97 11.13 -8.77
CA TYR A 104 11.50 12.14 -7.82
C TYR A 104 11.99 11.85 -6.40
N LEU A 105 11.94 10.59 -5.94
CA LEU A 105 12.42 10.21 -4.61
C LEU A 105 13.92 10.39 -4.43
N GLU A 106 14.71 10.06 -5.45
CA GLU A 106 16.15 10.32 -5.50
C GLU A 106 16.44 11.82 -5.40
N TRP A 107 15.71 12.64 -6.17
CA TRP A 107 15.79 14.09 -6.09
C TRP A 107 15.40 14.63 -4.70
N VAL A 108 14.29 14.16 -4.11
CA VAL A 108 13.87 14.58 -2.76
C VAL A 108 14.95 14.27 -1.74
N PHE A 109 15.54 13.07 -1.77
CA PHE A 109 16.62 12.71 -0.85
C PHE A 109 17.83 13.65 -1.02
N ALA A 110 18.25 13.90 -2.26
CA ALA A 110 19.35 14.82 -2.56
C ALA A 110 19.06 16.24 -2.06
N GLU A 111 17.82 16.73 -2.22
CA GLU A 111 17.40 18.05 -1.74
C GLU A 111 17.43 18.16 -0.21
N VAL A 112 17.03 17.09 0.50
CA VAL A 112 17.11 17.04 1.97
C VAL A 112 18.56 17.10 2.44
N VAL A 113 19.46 16.37 1.79
CA VAL A 113 20.90 16.39 2.11
C VAL A 113 21.51 17.75 1.78
N ARG A 114 21.17 18.35 0.63
CA ARG A 114 21.66 19.65 0.19
C ARG A 114 21.30 20.78 1.14
N HIS A 115 20.13 20.71 1.78
CA HIS A 115 19.66 21.71 2.74
C HIS A 115 19.79 21.27 4.21
N ALA A 116 20.53 20.20 4.49
CA ALA A 116 20.79 19.79 5.87
C ALA A 116 21.47 20.96 6.63
N PRO A 117 21.02 21.29 7.86
CA PRO A 117 21.63 22.37 8.62
C PRO A 117 23.09 22.04 8.98
N PRO A 118 23.96 23.03 9.24
CA PRO A 118 25.38 22.79 9.53
C PRO A 118 25.67 21.90 10.73
N SER A 119 24.69 21.71 11.62
CA SER A 119 24.76 20.80 12.76
C SER A 119 24.51 19.34 12.41
N VAL A 120 24.03 19.03 11.20
CA VAL A 120 23.68 17.68 10.75
C VAL A 120 24.59 17.26 9.61
N ARG A 121 25.30 16.14 9.80
CA ARG A 121 26.07 15.45 8.78
C ARG A 121 25.32 14.17 8.39
N VAL A 122 25.13 13.95 7.09
CA VAL A 122 24.51 12.72 6.57
C VAL A 122 25.59 11.84 5.96
N GLU A 123 25.61 10.56 6.36
CA GLU A 123 26.53 9.56 5.81
C GLU A 123 25.74 8.37 5.29
N THR A 124 25.87 8.06 4.01
CA THR A 124 25.16 6.95 3.37
C THR A 124 26.03 5.70 3.32
N HIS A 125 25.42 4.55 3.61
CA HIS A 125 26.07 3.24 3.63
C HIS A 125 25.28 2.33 2.70
N ARG A 126 25.89 1.95 1.57
CA ARG A 126 25.29 1.01 0.63
C ARG A 126 25.51 -0.43 1.10
N ALA A 127 24.83 -0.78 2.18
CA ALA A 127 24.99 -2.05 2.88
C ALA A 127 23.67 -2.46 3.55
N ARG A 128 23.56 -3.73 3.93
CA ARG A 128 22.45 -4.23 4.73
C ARG A 128 22.84 -4.23 6.21
N ALA A 129 22.00 -3.66 7.05
CA ALA A 129 22.10 -3.88 8.49
C ALA A 129 21.69 -5.33 8.83
N VAL A 130 22.54 -6.06 9.57
CA VAL A 130 22.31 -7.48 9.89
C VAL A 130 22.25 -7.79 11.37
N ARG A 131 22.81 -6.93 12.23
CA ARG A 131 22.76 -7.10 13.68
C ARG A 131 22.73 -5.75 14.39
N LEU A 132 21.89 -5.65 15.41
CA LEU A 132 21.77 -4.47 16.28
C LEU A 132 21.93 -4.90 17.74
N ASP A 133 22.95 -4.36 18.39
CA ASP A 133 23.33 -4.65 19.76
C ASP A 133 23.34 -3.40 20.64
N ASP A 134 23.11 -3.62 21.93
CA ASP A 134 23.38 -2.62 22.97
C ASP A 134 24.89 -2.57 23.24
N SER A 135 25.37 -1.37 23.55
CA SER A 135 26.76 -1.09 23.91
C SER A 135 26.80 -0.18 25.14
N PRO A 136 27.93 -0.10 25.87
CA PRO A 136 28.01 0.65 27.13
C PRO A 136 27.51 2.10 27.02
N GLY A 137 26.86 2.61 28.06
CA GLY A 137 26.35 3.98 28.14
C GLY A 137 25.08 4.22 27.33
N ASP A 138 24.15 3.25 27.30
CA ASP A 138 22.89 3.30 26.53
C ASP A 138 23.08 3.59 25.03
N ARG A 139 24.23 3.19 24.49
CA ARG A 139 24.57 3.33 23.08
C ARG A 139 24.24 2.06 22.34
N GLN A 140 24.18 2.14 21.02
CA GLN A 140 23.93 0.98 20.18
C GLN A 140 25.07 0.76 19.17
N ALA A 141 25.22 -0.49 18.75
CA ALA A 141 26.15 -0.91 17.72
C ALA A 141 25.37 -1.61 16.59
N LEU A 142 25.57 -1.18 15.35
CA LEU A 142 24.92 -1.74 14.17
C LEU A 142 25.97 -2.38 13.26
N THR A 143 25.91 -3.70 13.10
CA THR A 143 26.77 -4.44 12.17
C THR A 143 26.13 -4.50 10.79
N LEU A 144 26.94 -4.22 9.77
CA LEU A 144 26.59 -4.26 8.36
C LEU A 144 27.07 -5.58 7.70
N ASP A 145 26.45 -5.98 6.59
CA ASP A 145 26.78 -7.22 5.87
C ASP A 145 28.13 -7.19 5.15
N ASP A 146 28.67 -6.00 4.89
CA ASP A 146 30.00 -5.76 4.33
C ASP A 146 31.11 -5.76 5.41
N GLY A 147 30.77 -5.93 6.69
CA GLY A 147 31.72 -6.13 7.80
C GLY A 147 31.79 -5.02 8.85
N PRO A 148 31.78 -3.71 8.50
CA PRO A 148 31.82 -2.62 9.47
C PRO A 148 30.74 -2.73 10.55
N THR A 149 31.10 -2.27 11.75
CA THR A 149 30.14 -2.06 12.85
C THR A 149 30.15 -0.60 13.25
N LEU A 150 29.02 0.07 13.06
CA LEU A 150 28.82 1.46 13.47
C LEU A 150 28.52 1.46 14.98
N THR A 151 29.45 1.95 15.78
CA THR A 151 29.34 1.99 17.25
C THR A 151 28.95 3.38 17.76
N GLY A 152 28.48 3.47 19.01
CA GLY A 152 28.21 4.76 19.63
C GLY A 152 26.93 5.43 19.13
N LEU A 153 25.98 4.64 18.60
CA LEU A 153 24.73 5.17 18.07
C LEU A 153 23.78 5.57 19.21
N SER A 154 23.44 6.86 19.30
CA SER A 154 22.53 7.39 20.33
C SER A 154 21.07 6.97 20.13
N ALA A 155 20.69 6.63 18.89
CA ALA A 155 19.37 6.13 18.54
C ALA A 155 19.40 5.36 17.21
N VAL A 156 18.44 4.44 17.02
CA VAL A 156 18.25 3.69 15.77
C VAL A 156 16.78 3.75 15.36
N VAL A 157 16.54 4.10 14.09
CA VAL A 157 15.23 4.08 13.45
C VAL A 157 15.22 2.98 12.40
N LEU A 158 14.26 2.06 12.52
CA LEU A 158 13.97 1.01 11.56
C LEU A 158 12.85 1.49 10.63
N ALA A 159 13.22 1.87 9.41
CA ALA A 159 12.33 2.40 8.37
C ALA A 159 12.37 1.54 7.10
N GLN A 160 12.62 0.23 7.28
CA GLN A 160 12.64 -0.75 6.19
C GLN A 160 11.26 -0.79 5.49
N GLY A 161 11.27 -1.05 4.18
CA GLY A 161 10.04 -1.18 3.39
C GLY A 161 9.50 -2.61 3.39
N HIS A 162 9.13 -3.11 2.20
CA HIS A 162 8.76 -4.52 2.04
C HIS A 162 9.97 -5.43 2.27
N LEU A 163 9.84 -6.34 3.24
CA LEU A 163 10.89 -7.27 3.63
C LEU A 163 10.62 -8.68 3.11
N PRO A 164 11.68 -9.47 2.83
CA PRO A 164 11.52 -10.86 2.43
C PRO A 164 10.96 -11.69 3.58
N ARG A 165 10.26 -12.76 3.23
CA ARG A 165 9.60 -13.66 4.18
C ARG A 165 10.03 -15.10 3.94
N THR A 166 10.20 -15.88 5.00
CA THR A 166 10.37 -17.34 4.91
C THR A 166 9.10 -17.97 4.36
N ALA A 167 9.24 -18.90 3.41
CA ALA A 167 8.12 -19.56 2.77
C ALA A 167 7.32 -20.41 3.78
N GLY A 168 5.99 -20.23 3.79
CA GLY A 168 5.10 -21.11 4.54
C GLY A 168 4.91 -22.48 3.88
N PRO A 169 4.24 -23.45 4.55
CA PRO A 169 4.13 -24.82 4.07
C PRO A 169 3.54 -24.95 2.66
N ASP A 170 2.55 -24.14 2.30
CA ASP A 170 1.93 -24.15 0.96
C ASP A 170 2.93 -23.78 -0.14
N LEU A 171 3.69 -22.70 0.07
CA LEU A 171 4.70 -22.24 -0.89
C LEU A 171 5.86 -23.23 -0.99
N LEU A 172 6.25 -23.84 0.13
CA LEU A 172 7.27 -24.90 0.15
C LEU A 172 6.82 -26.13 -0.64
N ARG A 173 5.55 -26.53 -0.53
CA ARG A 173 4.99 -27.62 -1.36
C ARG A 173 5.08 -27.30 -2.84
N HIS A 174 4.68 -26.10 -3.27
CA HIS A 174 4.79 -25.70 -4.68
C HIS A 174 6.24 -25.66 -5.16
N ALA A 175 7.16 -25.13 -4.35
CA ALA A 175 8.58 -25.10 -4.67
C ALA A 175 9.19 -26.51 -4.80
N ALA A 176 8.87 -27.42 -3.88
CA ALA A 176 9.35 -28.80 -3.91
C ALA A 176 8.81 -29.57 -5.13
N HIS A 177 7.52 -29.39 -5.45
CA HIS A 177 6.91 -29.96 -6.67
C HIS A 177 7.60 -29.44 -7.93
N ALA A 178 7.88 -28.13 -7.98
CA ALA A 178 8.56 -27.52 -9.11
C ALA A 178 9.96 -28.09 -9.31
N ALA A 179 10.75 -28.19 -8.24
CA ALA A 179 12.09 -28.77 -8.27
C ALA A 179 12.09 -30.25 -8.72
N ARG A 180 11.13 -31.05 -8.22
CA ARG A 180 11.03 -32.48 -8.56
C ARG A 180 10.72 -32.73 -10.04
N HIS A 181 9.95 -31.84 -10.66
CA HIS A 181 9.41 -32.03 -12.01
C HIS A 181 9.99 -31.07 -13.06
N GLY A 182 11.00 -30.27 -12.71
CA GLY A 182 11.58 -29.27 -13.61
C GLY A 182 10.60 -28.17 -14.03
N LEU A 183 9.64 -27.83 -13.15
CA LEU A 183 8.66 -26.76 -13.39
C LEU A 183 9.16 -25.42 -12.85
N ARG A 184 8.47 -24.33 -13.19
CA ARG A 184 8.81 -22.99 -12.67
C ARG A 184 7.79 -22.54 -11.63
N HIS A 185 8.26 -22.23 -10.42
CA HIS A 185 7.44 -21.60 -9.39
C HIS A 185 8.09 -20.29 -8.95
N VAL A 186 7.37 -19.19 -9.16
CA VAL A 186 7.77 -17.86 -8.69
C VAL A 186 7.00 -17.55 -7.40
N PRO A 187 7.68 -17.45 -6.24
CA PRO A 187 7.04 -17.14 -4.97
C PRO A 187 6.54 -15.69 -4.92
N PRO A 188 5.74 -15.30 -3.90
CA PRO A 188 5.26 -13.92 -3.76
C PRO A 188 6.43 -12.93 -3.71
N ALA A 189 6.45 -12.00 -4.65
CA ALA A 189 7.52 -11.01 -4.80
C ALA A 189 6.99 -9.74 -5.49
N ASN A 190 7.77 -8.66 -5.43
CA ASN A 190 7.52 -7.51 -6.28
C ASN A 190 7.80 -7.92 -7.74
N PRO A 191 6.89 -7.69 -8.70
CA PRO A 191 7.09 -8.03 -10.11
C PRO A 191 8.40 -7.47 -10.70
N ALA A 192 8.87 -6.33 -10.19
CA ALA A 192 10.13 -5.71 -10.61
C ALA A 192 11.40 -6.45 -10.14
N ASP A 193 11.27 -7.39 -9.21
CA ASP A 193 12.36 -8.16 -8.61
C ASP A 193 12.44 -9.59 -9.17
N VAL A 194 11.55 -9.97 -10.09
CA VAL A 194 11.44 -11.33 -10.62
C VAL A 194 12.01 -11.40 -12.03
N ASP A 195 12.89 -12.37 -12.28
CA ASP A 195 13.30 -12.71 -13.63
C ASP A 195 12.23 -13.57 -14.33
N LEU A 196 11.57 -12.98 -15.32
CA LEU A 196 10.53 -13.63 -16.13
C LEU A 196 11.05 -14.07 -17.51
N SER A 197 12.35 -13.91 -17.80
CA SER A 197 12.94 -14.23 -19.11
C SER A 197 12.90 -15.73 -19.44
N SER A 198 12.90 -16.58 -18.42
CA SER A 198 12.88 -18.04 -18.53
C SER A 198 11.54 -18.64 -18.96
N VAL A 199 10.46 -17.83 -18.97
CA VAL A 199 9.13 -18.24 -19.44
C VAL A 199 9.12 -18.14 -20.98
N PRO A 200 9.00 -19.24 -21.74
CA PRO A 200 8.98 -19.21 -23.19
C PRO A 200 7.63 -18.70 -23.75
N PRO A 201 7.62 -18.25 -25.02
CA PRO A 201 6.38 -17.96 -25.73
C PRO A 201 5.43 -19.16 -25.76
N GLY A 202 4.13 -18.91 -25.69
CA GLY A 202 3.09 -19.93 -25.74
C GLY A 202 2.95 -20.83 -24.51
N GLU A 203 3.87 -20.77 -23.53
CA GLU A 203 3.80 -21.59 -22.32
C GLU A 203 2.52 -21.27 -21.52
N PRO A 204 1.76 -22.28 -21.05
CA PRO A 204 0.70 -22.11 -20.08
C PRO A 204 1.25 -21.67 -18.71
N VAL A 205 0.92 -20.44 -18.30
CA VAL A 205 1.37 -19.82 -17.04
C VAL A 205 0.15 -19.50 -16.18
N LEU A 206 0.16 -19.90 -14.90
CA LEU A 206 -0.85 -19.46 -13.93
C LEU A 206 -0.36 -18.27 -13.10
N LEU A 207 -1.10 -17.16 -13.15
CA LEU A 207 -0.98 -16.03 -12.23
C LEU A 207 -1.98 -16.23 -11.06
N ARG A 208 -1.49 -16.63 -9.89
CA ARG A 208 -2.30 -16.82 -8.67
C ARG A 208 -2.40 -15.50 -7.90
N GLY A 209 -3.51 -14.81 -8.09
CA GLY A 209 -3.75 -13.45 -7.60
C GLY A 209 -4.33 -12.57 -8.69
N LEU A 210 -5.22 -11.65 -8.32
CA LEU A 210 -5.88 -10.72 -9.25
C LEU A 210 -5.86 -9.26 -8.71
N GLY A 211 -4.83 -8.93 -7.91
CA GLY A 211 -4.57 -7.59 -7.37
C GLY A 211 -3.63 -6.76 -8.26
N LEU A 212 -3.03 -5.71 -7.72
CA LEU A 212 -2.13 -4.83 -8.50
C LEU A 212 -0.94 -5.58 -9.13
N ASN A 213 -0.29 -6.50 -8.39
CA ASN A 213 0.81 -7.29 -8.93
C ASN A 213 0.39 -8.17 -10.13
N PHE A 214 -0.88 -8.55 -10.24
CA PHE A 214 -1.36 -9.28 -11.41
C PHE A 214 -1.32 -8.41 -12.67
N PHE A 215 -1.72 -7.15 -12.57
CA PHE A 215 -1.62 -6.20 -13.70
C PHE A 215 -0.16 -5.94 -14.10
N ASP A 216 0.74 -5.83 -13.12
CA ASP A 216 2.18 -5.69 -13.38
C ASP A 216 2.76 -6.91 -14.12
N HIS A 217 2.51 -8.14 -13.62
CA HIS A 217 2.97 -9.36 -14.30
C HIS A 217 2.37 -9.47 -15.70
N THR A 218 1.08 -9.13 -15.86
CA THR A 218 0.42 -9.12 -17.16
C THR A 218 1.13 -8.15 -18.09
N ALA A 219 1.43 -6.92 -17.66
CA ALA A 219 2.13 -5.93 -18.48
C ALA A 219 3.55 -6.40 -18.87
N LEU A 220 4.32 -6.96 -17.93
CA LEU A 220 5.67 -7.49 -18.19
C LEU A 220 5.67 -8.67 -19.17
N LEU A 221 4.66 -9.54 -19.11
CA LEU A 221 4.53 -10.73 -19.96
C LEU A 221 3.83 -10.45 -21.31
N THR A 222 3.33 -9.23 -21.53
CA THR A 222 2.61 -8.82 -22.75
C THR A 222 3.32 -7.66 -23.44
N THR A 223 3.06 -6.42 -23.05
CA THR A 223 3.75 -5.23 -23.61
C THR A 223 5.25 -5.28 -23.39
N GLY A 224 5.69 -5.76 -22.21
CA GLY A 224 7.11 -6.01 -21.92
C GLY A 224 7.76 -7.05 -22.83
N ARG A 225 6.95 -7.84 -23.56
CA ARG A 225 7.39 -8.76 -24.60
C ARG A 225 7.13 -8.26 -26.02
N GLY A 226 6.81 -6.97 -26.18
CA GLY A 226 6.69 -6.28 -27.46
C GLY A 226 5.31 -6.33 -28.10
N GLY A 227 4.31 -6.93 -27.45
CA GLY A 227 2.92 -6.76 -27.88
C GLY A 227 2.44 -5.33 -27.69
N ARG A 228 1.39 -4.94 -28.40
CA ARG A 228 1.00 -3.53 -28.50
C ARG A 228 -0.51 -3.36 -28.39
N PHE A 229 -0.94 -2.31 -27.72
CA PHE A 229 -2.34 -1.90 -27.73
C PHE A 229 -2.56 -0.86 -28.83
N VAL A 230 -3.57 -1.08 -29.67
CA VAL A 230 -4.02 -0.13 -30.69
C VAL A 230 -5.46 0.24 -30.40
N ARG A 231 -5.79 1.53 -30.49
CA ARG A 231 -7.15 2.02 -30.33
C ARG A 231 -7.77 2.20 -31.72
N ASP A 232 -8.93 1.62 -31.93
CA ASP A 232 -9.76 1.79 -33.13
C ASP A 232 -11.18 2.23 -32.73
N ALA A 233 -12.11 2.26 -33.70
CA ALA A 233 -13.49 2.70 -33.47
C ALA A 233 -14.27 1.76 -32.54
N GLU A 234 -13.84 0.50 -32.41
CA GLU A 234 -14.50 -0.55 -31.62
C GLU A 234 -13.94 -0.64 -30.20
N GLY A 235 -12.76 -0.06 -29.96
CA GLY A 235 -12.17 0.10 -28.64
C GLY A 235 -10.65 -0.13 -28.64
N LEU A 236 -10.15 -0.60 -27.50
CA LEU A 236 -8.75 -0.98 -27.37
C LEU A 236 -8.58 -2.44 -27.81
N ARG A 237 -7.67 -2.69 -28.75
CA ARG A 237 -7.34 -4.02 -29.26
C ARG A 237 -5.87 -4.34 -29.01
N TYR A 238 -5.59 -5.57 -28.63
CA TYR A 238 -4.23 -6.04 -28.41
C TYR A 238 -3.69 -6.73 -29.67
N LEU A 239 -2.45 -6.39 -30.04
CA LEU A 239 -1.66 -7.02 -31.09
C LEU A 239 -0.54 -7.86 -30.44
N PRO A 240 -0.66 -9.19 -30.41
CA PRO A 240 0.40 -10.05 -29.89
C PRO A 240 1.69 -9.91 -30.69
N SER A 241 2.82 -9.97 -30.02
CA SER A 241 4.14 -10.09 -30.66
C SER A 241 4.50 -11.53 -31.02
N GLY A 242 3.79 -12.51 -30.47
CA GLY A 242 4.13 -13.93 -30.56
C GLY A 242 5.15 -14.38 -29.52
N ARG A 243 5.60 -13.49 -28.62
CA ARG A 243 6.53 -13.79 -27.52
C ARG A 243 5.84 -13.99 -26.17
N GLU A 244 4.53 -13.73 -26.11
CA GLU A 244 3.71 -13.84 -24.92
C GLU A 244 3.52 -15.32 -24.53
N PRO A 245 3.54 -15.66 -23.23
CA PRO A 245 2.97 -16.91 -22.76
C PRO A 245 1.43 -16.90 -22.86
N ARG A 246 0.81 -18.06 -22.67
CA ARG A 246 -0.64 -18.17 -22.48
C ARG A 246 -0.96 -17.99 -21.00
N LEU A 247 -1.54 -16.85 -20.65
CA LEU A 247 -1.77 -16.47 -19.27
C LEU A 247 -3.13 -16.99 -18.78
N PHE A 248 -3.11 -17.81 -17.74
CA PHE A 248 -4.27 -18.18 -16.94
C PHE A 248 -4.18 -17.44 -15.62
N ALA A 249 -5.31 -16.98 -15.07
CA ALA A 249 -5.31 -16.24 -13.82
C ALA A 249 -6.50 -16.59 -12.94
N GLY A 250 -6.35 -16.42 -11.63
CA GLY A 250 -7.45 -16.62 -10.71
C GLY A 250 -7.13 -16.19 -9.29
N SER A 251 -8.18 -16.03 -8.50
CA SER A 251 -8.09 -15.70 -7.07
C SER A 251 -9.27 -16.29 -6.32
N ARG A 252 -9.33 -16.10 -5.00
CA ARG A 252 -10.50 -16.47 -4.20
C ARG A 252 -11.78 -15.76 -4.68
N ARG A 253 -11.70 -14.48 -5.03
CA ARG A 253 -12.83 -13.68 -5.53
C ARG A 253 -13.12 -13.92 -7.02
N GLY A 254 -12.12 -14.35 -7.79
CA GLY A 254 -12.26 -14.61 -9.23
C GLY A 254 -12.29 -13.38 -10.13
N VAL A 255 -12.42 -12.18 -9.57
CA VAL A 255 -12.51 -10.92 -10.31
C VAL A 255 -11.30 -10.03 -10.00
N PRO A 256 -10.69 -9.38 -11.01
CA PRO A 256 -9.62 -8.40 -10.84
C PRO A 256 -10.04 -7.18 -10.02
N TYR A 257 -9.08 -6.54 -9.35
CA TYR A 257 -9.31 -5.25 -8.68
C TYR A 257 -9.94 -4.24 -9.63
N GLN A 258 -10.90 -3.47 -9.13
CA GLN A 258 -11.63 -2.49 -9.94
C GLN A 258 -10.75 -1.30 -10.32
N ALA A 259 -10.98 -0.73 -11.49
CA ALA A 259 -10.37 0.51 -11.92
C ALA A 259 -10.65 1.62 -10.90
N ARG A 260 -9.65 2.46 -10.65
CA ARG A 260 -9.90 3.75 -10.00
C ARG A 260 -10.69 4.65 -10.95
N GLY A 261 -11.60 5.45 -10.38
CA GLY A 261 -12.21 6.55 -11.12
C GLY A 261 -11.14 7.53 -11.57
N ASP A 262 -11.30 8.07 -12.78
CA ASP A 262 -10.44 9.15 -13.28
C ASP A 262 -10.50 10.33 -12.30
N ASN A 263 -9.34 10.94 -12.02
CA ASN A 263 -9.25 11.93 -10.96
C ASN A 263 -10.01 13.20 -11.36
N ALA A 264 -11.06 13.52 -10.61
CA ALA A 264 -11.83 14.75 -10.71
C ALA A 264 -11.79 15.57 -9.39
N LYS A 265 -11.02 15.10 -8.40
CA LYS A 265 -10.80 15.77 -7.11
C LYS A 265 -9.62 16.76 -7.13
N GLY A 266 -8.85 16.80 -8.23
CA GLY A 266 -7.60 17.56 -8.29
C GLY A 266 -6.55 17.04 -7.30
N PRO A 267 -5.55 17.86 -6.93
CA PRO A 267 -4.47 17.46 -6.02
C PRO A 267 -4.96 17.28 -4.57
N TYR A 268 -5.83 18.17 -4.10
CA TYR A 268 -6.16 18.30 -2.67
C TYR A 268 -7.51 17.69 -2.27
N GLY A 269 -8.42 17.46 -3.22
CA GLY A 269 -9.77 17.01 -2.90
C GLY A 269 -9.82 15.63 -2.23
N ARG A 270 -10.66 15.51 -1.21
CA ARG A 270 -11.02 14.25 -0.53
C ARG A 270 -12.44 14.33 0.02
N HIS A 271 -13.02 13.18 0.32
CA HIS A 271 -14.23 13.08 1.14
C HIS A 271 -13.90 13.50 2.58
N VAL A 272 -14.74 14.39 3.14
CA VAL A 272 -14.75 14.71 4.57
C VAL A 272 -15.86 13.88 5.21
N PRO A 273 -15.54 13.02 6.19
CA PRO A 273 -16.53 12.16 6.83
C PRO A 273 -17.70 12.96 7.44
N LEU A 274 -18.92 12.46 7.24
CA LEU A 274 -20.16 13.03 7.75
C LEU A 274 -20.65 12.33 9.03
N VAL A 275 -20.30 11.06 9.22
CA VAL A 275 -20.69 10.23 10.38
C VAL A 275 -19.50 9.74 11.19
N LEU A 276 -18.34 9.50 10.58
CA LEU A 276 -17.11 9.19 11.30
C LEU A 276 -16.44 10.47 11.81
N THR A 277 -17.16 11.22 12.64
CA THR A 277 -16.68 12.51 13.19
C THR A 277 -15.62 12.30 14.26
N PRO A 278 -14.83 13.34 14.60
CA PRO A 278 -13.86 13.28 15.69
C PRO A 278 -14.45 12.80 17.02
N GLU A 279 -15.69 13.20 17.34
CA GLU A 279 -16.39 12.81 18.56
C GLU A 279 -16.72 11.31 18.57
N VAL A 280 -17.18 10.78 17.43
CA VAL A 280 -17.47 9.35 17.27
C VAL A 280 -16.20 8.51 17.40
N ILE A 281 -15.12 8.95 16.74
CA ILE A 281 -13.80 8.31 16.82
C ILE A 281 -13.28 8.32 18.27
N ALA A 282 -13.35 9.46 18.95
CA ALA A 282 -12.95 9.58 20.35
C ALA A 282 -13.79 8.68 21.28
N GLY A 283 -15.08 8.52 20.99
CA GLY A 283 -15.97 7.59 21.70
C GLY A 283 -15.52 6.14 21.59
N PHE A 284 -15.19 5.67 20.38
CA PHE A 284 -14.63 4.33 20.18
C PHE A 284 -13.31 4.13 20.89
N ARG A 285 -12.42 5.13 20.83
CA ARG A 285 -11.12 5.06 21.52
C ARG A 285 -11.26 4.99 23.03
N LYS A 286 -12.08 5.85 23.62
CA LYS A 286 -12.36 5.82 25.06
C LYS A 286 -12.86 4.45 25.52
N ARG A 287 -13.74 3.83 24.74
CA ARG A 287 -14.25 2.48 25.04
C ARG A 287 -13.15 1.41 24.95
N ALA A 288 -12.37 1.41 23.87
CA ALA A 288 -11.24 0.49 23.71
C ALA A 288 -10.23 0.62 24.87
N ASP A 289 -9.86 1.84 25.23
CA ASP A 289 -8.91 2.11 26.33
C ASP A 289 -9.48 1.72 27.71
N SER A 290 -10.80 1.59 27.84
CA SER A 290 -11.48 1.12 29.06
C SER A 290 -11.72 -0.40 29.09
N GLY A 291 -11.26 -1.14 28.08
CA GLY A 291 -11.46 -2.60 27.99
C GLY A 291 -12.76 -3.03 27.29
N GLU A 292 -13.51 -2.09 26.70
CA GLU A 292 -14.77 -2.35 25.97
C GLU A 292 -14.59 -2.09 24.47
N ALA A 293 -13.52 -2.63 23.89
CA ALA A 293 -13.15 -2.38 22.50
C ALA A 293 -14.28 -2.74 21.52
N PRO A 294 -14.56 -1.87 20.52
CA PRO A 294 -15.67 -2.07 19.60
C PRO A 294 -15.46 -3.24 18.64
N ASP A 295 -16.57 -3.74 18.10
CA ASP A 295 -16.57 -4.67 16.97
C ASP A 295 -16.62 -3.92 15.63
N PHE A 296 -15.72 -4.30 14.72
CA PHE A 296 -15.58 -3.62 13.44
C PHE A 296 -16.79 -3.83 12.55
N LEU A 297 -17.35 -5.04 12.49
CA LEU A 297 -18.43 -5.37 11.58
C LEU A 297 -19.77 -4.80 12.07
N THR A 298 -20.02 -4.81 13.38
CA THR A 298 -21.32 -4.41 13.92
C THR A 298 -21.41 -2.96 14.33
N GLU A 299 -20.29 -2.29 14.63
CA GLU A 299 -20.31 -0.89 15.13
C GLU A 299 -19.62 0.11 14.20
N ILE A 300 -18.48 -0.25 13.59
CA ILE A 300 -17.70 0.69 12.76
C ILE A 300 -18.12 0.62 11.28
N TRP A 301 -18.23 -0.59 10.74
CA TRP A 301 -18.60 -0.84 9.35
C TRP A 301 -19.93 -0.18 8.95
N PRO A 302 -21.00 -0.19 9.77
CA PRO A 302 -22.24 0.53 9.46
C PRO A 302 -22.02 2.01 9.16
N LEU A 303 -21.08 2.66 9.85
CA LEU A 303 -20.74 4.06 9.61
C LEU A 303 -19.99 4.23 8.28
N VAL A 304 -19.01 3.36 8.00
CA VAL A 304 -18.30 3.34 6.72
C VAL A 304 -19.27 3.12 5.55
N ALA A 305 -20.20 2.18 5.70
CA ALA A 305 -21.22 1.89 4.71
C ALA A 305 -22.12 3.11 4.48
N LYS A 306 -22.53 3.79 5.56
CA LYS A 306 -23.34 5.01 5.50
C LYS A 306 -22.64 6.13 4.72
N GLU A 307 -21.35 6.36 4.94
CA GLU A 307 -20.56 7.37 4.20
C GLU A 307 -20.57 7.09 2.70
N VAL A 308 -20.28 5.84 2.32
CA VAL A 308 -20.21 5.39 0.93
C VAL A 308 -21.57 5.52 0.24
N GLU A 309 -22.63 5.02 0.88
CA GLU A 309 -23.99 5.08 0.34
C GLU A 309 -24.50 6.51 0.20
N THR A 310 -24.17 7.39 1.15
CA THR A 310 -24.53 8.81 1.08
C THR A 310 -23.92 9.47 -0.16
N VAL A 311 -22.63 9.22 -0.43
CA VAL A 311 -21.96 9.75 -1.62
C VAL A 311 -22.53 9.16 -2.91
N TYR A 312 -22.81 7.85 -2.92
CA TYR A 312 -23.39 7.16 -4.07
C TYR A 312 -24.75 7.75 -4.47
N TYR A 313 -25.70 7.80 -3.53
CA TYR A 313 -27.04 8.31 -3.81
C TYR A 313 -27.03 9.82 -4.09
N GLY A 314 -26.22 10.61 -3.37
CA GLY A 314 -26.07 12.03 -3.66
C GLY A 314 -25.55 12.30 -5.08
N ALA A 315 -24.63 11.46 -5.58
CA ALA A 315 -24.14 11.55 -6.96
C ALA A 315 -25.19 11.13 -8.00
N LEU A 316 -26.01 10.10 -7.71
CA LEU A 316 -27.14 9.71 -8.57
C LEU A 316 -28.19 10.83 -8.68
N ILE A 317 -28.61 11.38 -7.54
CA ILE A 317 -29.65 12.41 -7.47
C ILE A 317 -29.21 13.68 -8.20
N ARG A 318 -27.94 14.11 -8.05
CA ARG A 318 -27.39 15.24 -8.82
C ARG A 318 -27.47 15.06 -10.33
N ARG A 319 -27.40 13.82 -10.82
CA ARG A 319 -27.45 13.50 -12.26
C ARG A 319 -28.89 13.35 -12.77
N ALA A 320 -29.85 13.13 -11.89
CA ALA A 320 -31.25 12.98 -12.26
C ALA A 320 -31.86 14.35 -12.61
N ALA A 321 -32.29 14.53 -13.87
CA ALA A 321 -32.78 15.81 -14.40
C ALA A 321 -33.98 16.41 -13.62
N GLY A 322 -34.74 15.60 -12.87
CA GLY A 322 -35.89 16.05 -12.07
C GLY A 322 -35.60 16.33 -10.59
N HIS A 323 -34.38 16.08 -10.11
CA HIS A 323 -34.03 16.19 -8.68
C HIS A 323 -32.71 16.94 -8.42
N ALA A 324 -32.20 17.66 -9.43
CA ALA A 324 -31.05 18.54 -9.26
C ALA A 324 -31.30 19.56 -8.14
N GLY A 325 -30.38 19.67 -7.18
CA GLY A 325 -30.49 20.55 -6.02
C GLY A 325 -31.14 19.92 -4.78
N ARG A 326 -31.69 18.69 -4.89
CA ARG A 326 -32.27 17.96 -3.74
C ARG A 326 -31.28 17.03 -3.03
N GLU A 327 -30.02 17.00 -3.45
CA GLU A 327 -29.02 16.10 -2.87
C GLU A 327 -28.71 16.42 -1.41
N ARG A 328 -28.80 17.70 -1.01
CA ARG A 328 -28.62 18.13 0.39
C ARG A 328 -29.77 17.62 1.26
N GLU A 329 -31.01 17.84 0.81
CA GLU A 329 -32.22 17.33 1.46
C GLU A 329 -32.16 15.81 1.64
N PHE A 330 -31.76 15.08 0.59
CA PHE A 330 -31.56 13.64 0.68
C PHE A 330 -30.49 13.28 1.71
N THR A 331 -29.33 13.95 1.67
CA THR A 331 -28.21 13.67 2.57
C THR A 331 -28.64 13.83 4.03
N ASP A 332 -29.30 14.95 4.37
CA ASP A 332 -29.75 15.22 5.73
C ASP A 332 -30.74 14.15 6.23
N ARG A 333 -31.74 13.80 5.39
CA ARG A 333 -32.72 12.77 5.71
C ARG A 333 -32.09 11.37 5.80
N PHE A 334 -31.16 11.06 4.91
CA PHE A 334 -30.51 9.76 4.88
C PHE A 334 -29.63 9.57 6.12
N LEU A 335 -28.85 10.59 6.49
CA LEU A 335 -27.98 10.56 7.68
C LEU A 335 -28.77 10.49 8.99
N ALA A 336 -29.99 11.05 9.05
CA ALA A 336 -30.87 10.96 10.21
C ALA A 336 -31.42 9.54 10.46
N VAL A 337 -31.38 8.65 9.46
CA VAL A 337 -31.87 7.27 9.59
C VAL A 337 -30.71 6.33 9.96
N PRO A 338 -30.82 5.56 11.07
CA PRO A 338 -29.80 4.59 11.46
C PRO A 338 -29.48 3.57 10.36
N HIS A 339 -28.24 3.10 10.31
CA HIS A 339 -27.85 2.07 9.35
C HIS A 339 -28.58 0.75 9.64
N GLY A 340 -29.19 0.15 8.61
CA GLY A 340 -29.96 -1.08 8.69
C GLY A 340 -31.44 -0.89 9.01
N ASP A 341 -31.89 0.35 9.28
CA ASP A 341 -33.31 0.65 9.44
C ASP A 341 -34.05 0.44 8.09
N PRO A 342 -35.23 -0.20 8.05
CA PRO A 342 -36.01 -0.38 6.82
C PRO A 342 -36.26 0.92 6.04
N LEU A 343 -36.41 2.06 6.72
CA LEU A 343 -36.59 3.37 6.08
C LEU A 343 -35.36 3.78 5.24
N GLN A 344 -34.15 3.34 5.61
CA GLN A 344 -32.94 3.63 4.85
C GLN A 344 -33.03 3.07 3.42
N ALA A 345 -33.62 1.88 3.27
CA ALA A 345 -33.77 1.23 1.98
C ALA A 345 -34.89 1.85 1.12
N LEU A 346 -35.86 2.53 1.74
CA LEU A 346 -37.00 3.14 1.07
C LEU A 346 -36.73 4.58 0.61
N LEU A 347 -35.91 5.33 1.38
CA LEU A 347 -35.67 6.74 1.13
C LEU A 347 -35.16 7.07 -0.29
N PRO A 348 -34.24 6.30 -0.92
CA PRO A 348 -33.79 6.61 -2.28
C PRO A 348 -34.94 6.69 -3.31
N ALA A 349 -35.99 5.89 -3.16
CA ALA A 349 -37.12 5.88 -4.07
C ALA A 349 -37.91 7.20 -4.04
N GLU A 350 -38.00 7.85 -2.87
CA GLU A 350 -38.65 9.18 -2.73
C GLU A 350 -37.91 10.30 -3.48
N PHE A 351 -36.63 10.05 -3.79
CA PHE A 351 -35.75 10.96 -4.55
C PHE A 351 -35.50 10.45 -5.97
N GLY A 352 -36.39 9.58 -6.48
CA GLY A 352 -36.39 9.14 -7.86
C GLY A 352 -35.24 8.18 -8.22
N VAL A 353 -34.59 7.54 -7.24
CA VAL A 353 -33.59 6.51 -7.49
C VAL A 353 -34.29 5.19 -7.85
N PRO A 354 -34.10 4.64 -9.06
CA PRO A 354 -34.71 3.37 -9.46
C PRO A 354 -34.17 2.19 -8.66
N ASP A 355 -34.97 1.11 -8.55
CA ASP A 355 -34.58 -0.10 -7.83
C ASP A 355 -33.29 -0.75 -8.37
N ALA A 356 -33.07 -0.67 -9.68
CA ALA A 356 -31.87 -1.17 -10.34
C ALA A 356 -30.59 -0.44 -9.88
N ASP A 357 -30.72 0.83 -9.49
CA ASP A 357 -29.62 1.68 -9.07
C ASP A 357 -29.42 1.67 -7.55
N ARG A 358 -30.22 0.91 -6.78
CA ARG A 358 -30.02 0.81 -5.32
C ARG A 358 -28.68 0.16 -4.99
N TRP A 359 -27.96 0.74 -4.03
CA TRP A 359 -26.67 0.20 -3.57
C TRP A 359 -26.83 -1.18 -2.94
N CYS A 360 -25.89 -2.08 -3.21
CA CYS A 360 -25.89 -3.43 -2.67
C CYS A 360 -24.46 -3.91 -2.43
N TRP A 361 -24.06 -3.98 -1.15
CA TRP A 361 -22.72 -4.43 -0.75
C TRP A 361 -22.41 -5.86 -1.18
N GLU A 362 -23.40 -6.75 -1.21
CA GLU A 362 -23.22 -8.11 -1.72
C GLU A 362 -22.84 -8.09 -3.20
N ARG A 363 -23.58 -7.34 -4.03
CA ARG A 363 -23.32 -7.21 -5.46
C ARG A 363 -22.01 -6.47 -5.76
N VAL A 364 -21.68 -5.44 -4.99
CA VAL A 364 -20.39 -4.71 -5.14
C VAL A 364 -19.20 -5.59 -4.75
N SER A 365 -19.32 -6.38 -3.68
CA SER A 365 -18.25 -7.28 -3.24
C SER A 365 -18.13 -8.55 -4.11
N ARG A 366 -19.25 -9.05 -4.65
CA ARG A 366 -19.34 -10.22 -5.51
C ARG A 366 -20.22 -9.90 -6.72
N PRO A 367 -19.66 -9.27 -7.77
CA PRO A 367 -20.44 -8.83 -8.94
C PRO A 367 -21.17 -9.94 -9.70
N TYR A 368 -20.73 -11.19 -9.53
CA TYR A 368 -21.32 -12.39 -10.11
C TYR A 368 -22.33 -13.08 -9.17
N ALA A 369 -22.65 -12.51 -7.99
CA ALA A 369 -23.60 -13.10 -7.05
C ALA A 369 -24.95 -13.37 -7.73
N GLY A 370 -25.55 -14.52 -7.42
CA GLY A 370 -26.81 -14.97 -8.04
C GLY A 370 -26.69 -15.50 -9.48
N ARG A 371 -25.50 -15.50 -10.09
CA ARG A 371 -25.27 -16.08 -11.44
C ARG A 371 -24.69 -17.48 -11.34
N VAL A 372 -25.08 -18.34 -12.29
CA VAL A 372 -24.52 -19.68 -12.49
C VAL A 372 -23.86 -19.71 -13.86
N PHE A 373 -22.60 -20.16 -13.92
CA PHE A 373 -21.86 -20.28 -15.18
C PHE A 373 -21.76 -21.75 -15.57
N GLY A 374 -22.39 -22.12 -16.69
CA GLY A 374 -22.43 -23.51 -17.15
C GLY A 374 -21.14 -23.99 -17.83
N HIS A 375 -20.33 -23.06 -18.36
CA HIS A 375 -19.07 -23.35 -19.04
C HIS A 375 -18.18 -22.09 -19.04
N PRO A 376 -16.90 -22.20 -19.41
CA PRO A 376 -15.97 -21.08 -19.31
C PRO A 376 -16.30 -19.90 -20.23
N GLY A 377 -16.82 -20.14 -21.44
CA GLY A 377 -17.25 -19.06 -22.34
C GLY A 377 -18.29 -18.12 -21.72
N ALA A 378 -19.27 -18.64 -20.99
CA ALA A 378 -20.26 -17.81 -20.30
C ALA A 378 -19.63 -16.94 -19.19
N TRP A 379 -18.59 -17.45 -18.54
CA TRP A 379 -17.81 -16.68 -17.57
C TRP A 379 -16.95 -15.61 -18.26
N ASP A 380 -16.29 -15.96 -19.36
CA ASP A 380 -15.44 -15.06 -20.13
C ASP A 380 -16.26 -13.88 -20.70
N ASP A 381 -17.44 -14.14 -21.26
CA ASP A 381 -18.37 -13.12 -21.77
C ASP A 381 -18.86 -12.18 -20.65
N TRP A 382 -19.23 -12.74 -19.50
CA TRP A 382 -19.65 -11.96 -18.34
C TRP A 382 -18.52 -11.09 -17.81
N LEU A 383 -17.33 -11.66 -17.65
CA LEU A 383 -16.17 -10.93 -17.14
C LEU A 383 -15.79 -9.80 -18.10
N LEU A 384 -15.81 -10.04 -19.41
CA LEU A 384 -15.52 -9.02 -20.41
C LEU A 384 -16.53 -7.86 -20.34
N SER A 385 -17.82 -8.17 -20.20
CA SER A 385 -18.86 -7.15 -19.96
C SER A 385 -18.60 -6.38 -18.66
N TYR A 386 -18.21 -7.07 -17.59
CA TYR A 386 -17.93 -6.45 -16.30
C TYR A 386 -16.73 -5.51 -16.35
N LEU A 387 -15.63 -5.91 -17.00
CA LEU A 387 -14.44 -5.08 -17.16
C LEU A 387 -14.73 -3.81 -17.99
N ARG A 388 -15.54 -3.93 -19.03
CA ARG A 388 -15.96 -2.79 -19.87
C ARG A 388 -16.84 -1.82 -19.08
N GLU A 389 -17.80 -2.33 -18.31
CA GLU A 389 -18.63 -1.51 -17.43
C GLU A 389 -17.79 -0.82 -16.35
N ASP A 390 -16.86 -1.54 -15.73
CA ASP A 390 -15.95 -0.99 -14.72
C ASP A 390 -15.09 0.17 -15.27
N ALA A 391 -14.57 0.02 -16.49
CA ALA A 391 -13.84 1.07 -17.20
C ALA A 391 -14.74 2.27 -17.57
N ALA A 392 -15.98 2.02 -18.02
CA ALA A 392 -16.95 3.08 -18.32
C ALA A 392 -17.31 3.88 -17.07
N GLN A 393 -17.55 3.21 -15.94
CA GLN A 393 -17.79 3.85 -14.65
C GLN A 393 -16.56 4.64 -14.18
N ALA A 394 -15.34 4.13 -14.41
CA ALA A 394 -14.10 4.84 -14.13
C ALA A 394 -13.96 6.14 -14.93
N ALA A 395 -14.38 6.16 -16.20
CA ALA A 395 -14.34 7.35 -17.05
C ALA A 395 -15.29 8.47 -16.59
N LEU A 396 -16.33 8.16 -15.81
CA LEU A 396 -17.21 9.16 -15.19
C LEU A 396 -16.53 9.94 -14.04
N GLY A 397 -15.34 9.49 -13.63
CA GLY A 397 -14.52 10.13 -12.61
C GLY A 397 -14.95 9.85 -11.17
N ASN A 398 -14.08 10.19 -10.22
CA ASN A 398 -14.26 9.95 -8.77
C ASN A 398 -15.05 11.06 -8.02
N VAL A 399 -15.78 11.91 -8.75
CA VAL A 399 -16.68 12.94 -8.20
C VAL A 399 -18.08 12.81 -8.80
N HIS A 400 -18.18 12.86 -10.13
CA HIS A 400 -19.46 12.82 -10.83
C HIS A 400 -19.98 11.39 -11.06
N GLY A 401 -19.09 10.41 -11.24
CA GLY A 401 -19.43 9.00 -11.37
C GLY A 401 -19.89 8.40 -10.04
N PRO A 402 -21.16 8.01 -9.86
CA PRO A 402 -21.70 7.59 -8.56
C PRO A 402 -20.93 6.42 -7.95
N SER A 403 -20.70 5.37 -8.74
CA SER A 403 -20.00 4.16 -8.31
C SER A 403 -18.57 4.47 -7.86
N LYS A 404 -17.82 5.24 -8.65
CA LYS A 404 -16.40 5.49 -8.37
C LYS A 404 -16.18 6.57 -7.32
N ALA A 405 -17.06 7.57 -7.23
CA ALA A 405 -17.08 8.52 -6.12
C ALA A 405 -17.30 7.79 -4.79
N ALA A 406 -18.29 6.89 -4.74
CA ALA A 406 -18.61 6.10 -3.56
C ALA A 406 -17.45 5.18 -3.13
N LEU A 407 -16.83 4.45 -4.07
CA LEU A 407 -15.70 3.58 -3.72
C LEU A 407 -14.43 4.35 -3.34
N ASP A 408 -14.23 5.56 -3.85
CA ASP A 408 -13.11 6.42 -3.46
C ASP A 408 -13.24 6.92 -2.01
N VAL A 409 -14.45 6.95 -1.42
CA VAL A 409 -14.65 7.22 0.01
C VAL A 409 -13.91 6.21 0.89
N LEU A 410 -13.88 4.93 0.52
CA LEU A 410 -13.13 3.90 1.27
C LEU A 410 -11.62 4.20 1.31
N ARG A 411 -11.08 4.86 0.28
CA ARG A 411 -9.70 5.34 0.27
C ARG A 411 -9.54 6.56 1.19
N ASP A 412 -10.48 7.50 1.12
CA ASP A 412 -10.41 8.75 1.85
C ASP A 412 -10.65 8.56 3.36
N LEU A 413 -11.41 7.55 3.79
CA LEU A 413 -11.69 7.25 5.22
C LEU A 413 -10.54 6.51 5.95
N ARG A 414 -9.41 6.26 5.29
CA ARG A 414 -8.34 5.44 5.89
C ARG A 414 -7.72 6.09 7.12
N ASN A 415 -7.60 7.42 7.13
CA ASN A 415 -7.03 8.13 8.27
C ASN A 415 -7.95 8.00 9.48
N GLU A 416 -9.24 8.20 9.30
CA GLU A 416 -10.26 8.12 10.34
C GLU A 416 -10.37 6.70 10.89
N LEU A 417 -10.31 5.69 10.03
CA LEU A 417 -10.31 4.29 10.47
C LEU A 417 -9.06 3.92 11.28
N ARG A 418 -7.86 4.39 10.89
CA ARG A 418 -6.64 4.18 11.68
C ARG A 418 -6.76 4.74 13.09
N LEU A 419 -7.36 5.93 13.23
CA LEU A 419 -7.60 6.54 14.54
C LEU A 419 -8.51 5.68 15.44
N ILE A 420 -9.29 4.76 14.87
CA ILE A 420 -10.09 3.80 15.62
C ILE A 420 -9.32 2.50 15.87
N VAL A 421 -8.81 1.86 14.80
CA VAL A 421 -8.42 0.43 14.82
C VAL A 421 -6.96 0.14 15.21
N ASP A 422 -6.08 1.14 15.14
CA ASP A 422 -4.67 0.97 15.46
C ASP A 422 -4.46 0.76 16.98
N HIS A 423 -3.33 0.18 17.38
CA HIS A 423 -2.94 0.01 18.79
C HIS A 423 -4.03 -0.64 19.67
N GLY A 424 -4.52 -1.81 19.27
CA GLY A 424 -5.53 -2.56 20.04
C GLY A 424 -6.92 -1.91 20.09
N GLY A 425 -7.26 -1.07 19.12
CA GLY A 425 -8.55 -0.37 19.09
C GLY A 425 -9.78 -1.25 18.80
N LEU A 426 -9.60 -2.55 18.59
CA LEU A 426 -10.64 -3.53 18.34
C LEU A 426 -10.40 -4.74 19.24
N ALA A 427 -11.46 -5.47 19.59
CA ALA A 427 -11.31 -6.79 20.20
C ALA A 427 -10.55 -7.75 19.25
N GLY A 428 -9.73 -8.66 19.80
CA GLY A 428 -8.84 -9.52 18.99
C GLY A 428 -9.55 -10.37 17.92
N ALA A 429 -10.75 -10.89 18.22
CA ALA A 429 -11.55 -11.65 17.25
C ALA A 429 -12.06 -10.75 16.10
N SER A 430 -12.57 -9.56 16.44
CA SER A 430 -13.01 -8.53 15.48
C SER A 430 -11.84 -8.08 14.59
N ARG A 431 -10.67 -7.85 15.19
CA ARG A 431 -9.45 -7.51 14.46
C ARG A 431 -9.11 -8.59 13.42
N ARG A 432 -9.07 -9.85 13.84
CA ARG A 432 -8.72 -10.99 12.97
C ARG A 432 -9.75 -11.20 11.86
N ASP A 433 -11.01 -11.36 12.22
CA ASP A 433 -12.03 -11.88 11.30
C ASP A 433 -12.67 -10.77 10.48
N HIS A 434 -12.91 -9.60 11.08
CA HIS A 434 -13.59 -8.49 10.41
C HIS A 434 -12.61 -7.53 9.73
N LEU A 435 -11.57 -7.06 10.41
CA LEU A 435 -10.62 -6.11 9.79
C LEU A 435 -9.64 -6.81 8.85
N ASP A 436 -8.84 -7.76 9.34
CA ASP A 436 -7.75 -8.35 8.57
C ASP A 436 -8.27 -9.29 7.46
N ARG A 437 -9.17 -10.22 7.79
CA ARG A 437 -9.63 -11.27 6.85
C ARG A 437 -10.75 -10.84 5.90
N TRP A 438 -11.55 -9.86 6.27
CA TRP A 438 -12.72 -9.43 5.48
C TRP A 438 -12.58 -8.01 4.91
N TYR A 439 -12.49 -6.98 5.75
CA TYR A 439 -12.57 -5.59 5.30
C TYR A 439 -11.30 -5.15 4.56
N THR A 440 -10.10 -5.47 5.04
CA THR A 440 -8.84 -5.12 4.36
C THR A 440 -8.78 -5.62 2.91
N PRO A 441 -9.05 -6.91 2.62
CA PRO A 441 -9.09 -7.39 1.23
C PRO A 441 -10.30 -6.89 0.43
N LEU A 442 -11.42 -6.52 1.08
CA LEU A 442 -12.54 -5.87 0.41
C LEU A 442 -12.19 -4.44 -0.02
N ASN A 443 -11.68 -3.63 0.91
CA ASN A 443 -11.19 -2.28 0.66
C ASN A 443 -10.12 -2.26 -0.44
N ALA A 444 -9.18 -3.21 -0.41
CA ALA A 444 -8.16 -3.31 -1.45
C ALA A 444 -8.78 -3.59 -2.84
N PHE A 445 -9.73 -4.52 -2.93
CA PHE A 445 -10.43 -4.84 -4.18
C PHE A 445 -11.22 -3.65 -4.75
N LEU A 446 -11.85 -2.84 -3.88
CA LEU A 446 -12.77 -1.78 -4.27
C LEU A 446 -12.11 -0.41 -4.50
N SER A 447 -11.10 -0.04 -3.72
CA SER A 447 -10.60 1.36 -3.67
C SER A 447 -9.13 1.56 -4.04
N ILE A 448 -8.33 0.49 -4.08
CA ILE A 448 -6.87 0.58 -4.33
C ILE A 448 -6.50 0.39 -5.80
N GLY A 449 -7.38 -0.23 -6.60
CA GLY A 449 -7.08 -0.88 -7.87
C GLY A 449 -6.34 -0.06 -8.95
N PRO A 450 -6.16 -0.62 -10.15
CA PRO A 450 -5.25 -0.04 -11.12
C PRO A 450 -5.86 1.20 -11.82
N PRO A 451 -5.05 1.96 -12.58
CA PRO A 451 -5.57 2.95 -13.52
C PRO A 451 -6.60 2.34 -14.48
N ARG A 452 -7.61 3.11 -14.91
CA ARG A 452 -8.63 2.67 -15.89
C ARG A 452 -8.01 1.98 -17.12
N ARG A 453 -6.93 2.54 -17.66
CA ARG A 453 -6.21 1.97 -18.81
C ARG A 453 -5.83 0.50 -18.61
N ARG A 454 -5.47 0.05 -17.40
CA ARG A 454 -5.10 -1.34 -17.12
C ARG A 454 -6.29 -2.30 -17.20
N VAL A 455 -7.48 -1.82 -16.85
CA VAL A 455 -8.72 -2.61 -16.98
C VAL A 455 -9.13 -2.69 -18.46
N GLU A 456 -8.99 -1.62 -19.23
CA GLU A 456 -9.19 -1.64 -20.69
C GLU A 456 -8.20 -2.58 -21.39
N GLU A 457 -6.92 -2.50 -21.02
CA GLU A 457 -5.86 -3.39 -21.51
C GLU A 457 -6.16 -4.86 -21.17
N LEU A 458 -6.62 -5.15 -19.95
CA LEU A 458 -7.03 -6.50 -19.57
C LEU A 458 -8.21 -7.00 -20.41
N ALA A 459 -9.22 -6.16 -20.64
CA ALA A 459 -10.37 -6.51 -21.48
C ALA A 459 -9.91 -6.89 -22.91
N ALA A 460 -8.99 -6.11 -23.48
CA ALA A 460 -8.40 -6.36 -24.79
C ALA A 460 -7.56 -7.66 -24.82
N LEU A 461 -6.81 -7.95 -23.76
CA LEU A 461 -6.02 -9.18 -23.63
C LEU A 461 -6.88 -10.44 -23.49
N VAL A 462 -8.00 -10.34 -22.76
CA VAL A 462 -9.00 -11.41 -22.66
C VAL A 462 -9.63 -11.67 -24.03
N GLN A 463 -10.05 -10.61 -24.72
CA GLN A 463 -10.63 -10.71 -26.07
C GLN A 463 -9.64 -11.29 -27.10
N ALA A 464 -8.34 -11.00 -26.97
CA ALA A 464 -7.29 -11.57 -27.80
C ALA A 464 -6.91 -13.01 -27.44
N GLY A 465 -7.48 -13.60 -26.38
CA GLY A 465 -7.18 -14.96 -25.92
C GLY A 465 -5.81 -15.12 -25.28
N VAL A 466 -5.11 -14.01 -24.97
CA VAL A 466 -3.79 -14.03 -24.32
C VAL A 466 -3.93 -14.28 -22.82
N VAL A 467 -4.97 -13.69 -22.20
CA VAL A 467 -5.30 -13.87 -20.79
C VAL A 467 -6.64 -14.56 -20.65
N ARG A 468 -6.73 -15.56 -19.76
CA ARG A 468 -7.99 -16.19 -19.37
C ARG A 468 -8.11 -16.26 -17.85
N VAL A 469 -9.17 -15.69 -17.31
CA VAL A 469 -9.46 -15.75 -15.87
C VAL A 469 -10.35 -16.96 -15.61
N LEU A 470 -9.92 -17.87 -14.74
CA LEU A 470 -10.56 -19.20 -14.60
C LEU A 470 -11.89 -19.19 -13.84
N GLY A 471 -12.17 -18.13 -13.09
CA GLY A 471 -13.38 -18.00 -12.27
C GLY A 471 -13.10 -17.85 -10.77
N PRO A 472 -14.16 -17.77 -9.95
CA PRO A 472 -14.07 -17.63 -8.50
C PRO A 472 -13.49 -18.87 -7.81
N ARG A 473 -13.04 -18.68 -6.56
CA ARG A 473 -12.53 -19.77 -5.69
C ARG A 473 -11.48 -20.65 -6.37
N LEU A 474 -10.49 -20.02 -7.01
CA LEU A 474 -9.37 -20.72 -7.66
C LEU A 474 -8.81 -21.84 -6.75
N ARG A 475 -8.77 -23.06 -7.29
CA ARG A 475 -8.09 -24.22 -6.70
C ARG A 475 -6.90 -24.58 -7.57
N VAL A 476 -5.78 -24.92 -6.92
CA VAL A 476 -4.55 -25.37 -7.59
C VAL A 476 -4.11 -26.67 -6.93
N THR A 477 -4.02 -27.74 -7.71
CA THR A 477 -3.57 -29.07 -7.27
C THR A 477 -2.28 -29.46 -7.98
N HIS A 478 -1.51 -30.33 -7.34
CA HIS A 478 -0.31 -30.93 -7.95
C HIS A 478 -0.76 -32.17 -8.73
N GLU A 479 -0.30 -32.30 -9.97
CA GLU A 479 -0.49 -33.50 -10.79
C GLU A 479 0.83 -33.86 -11.48
N ASP A 480 0.98 -35.11 -11.94
CA ASP A 480 2.24 -35.65 -12.46
C ASP A 480 2.83 -34.78 -13.55
N GLY A 481 3.84 -33.95 -13.24
CA GLY A 481 4.54 -33.05 -14.17
C GLY A 481 3.89 -31.67 -14.39
N GLY A 482 3.04 -31.17 -13.50
CA GLY A 482 2.43 -29.84 -13.63
C GLY A 482 1.53 -29.43 -12.46
N TRP A 483 0.86 -28.29 -12.61
CA TRP A 483 -0.26 -27.90 -11.75
C TRP A 483 -1.56 -27.91 -12.54
N VAL A 484 -2.65 -28.32 -11.90
CA VAL A 484 -3.99 -28.14 -12.44
C VAL A 484 -4.72 -27.06 -11.66
N ALA A 485 -5.16 -26.03 -12.39
CA ALA A 485 -5.87 -24.88 -11.88
C ALA A 485 -7.31 -24.90 -12.40
N HIS A 486 -8.29 -24.70 -11.51
CA HIS A 486 -9.70 -24.65 -11.90
C HIS A 486 -10.53 -23.80 -10.93
N SER A 487 -11.70 -23.38 -11.39
CA SER A 487 -12.76 -22.84 -10.56
C SER A 487 -13.86 -23.90 -10.37
N PRO A 488 -14.28 -24.19 -9.13
CA PRO A 488 -15.45 -25.06 -8.91
C PRO A 488 -16.78 -24.39 -9.32
N ASP A 489 -16.80 -23.07 -9.55
CA ASP A 489 -17.99 -22.33 -9.99
C ASP A 489 -18.13 -22.26 -11.52
N VAL A 490 -17.12 -22.74 -12.26
CA VAL A 490 -17.09 -22.71 -13.72
C VAL A 490 -16.67 -24.09 -14.23
N PRO A 491 -17.62 -24.99 -14.50
CA PRO A 491 -17.34 -26.31 -15.04
C PRO A 491 -16.52 -26.22 -16.33
N GLY A 492 -15.57 -27.14 -16.52
CA GLY A 492 -14.67 -27.13 -17.69
C GLY A 492 -13.58 -26.04 -17.67
N SER A 493 -13.42 -25.31 -16.57
CA SER A 493 -12.34 -24.30 -16.40
C SER A 493 -10.95 -24.89 -16.15
N ALA A 494 -10.84 -26.21 -15.95
CA ALA A 494 -9.58 -26.85 -15.61
C ALA A 494 -8.52 -26.64 -16.69
N VAL A 495 -7.35 -26.18 -16.26
CA VAL A 495 -6.18 -25.99 -17.11
C VAL A 495 -4.94 -26.53 -16.41
N ARG A 496 -4.09 -27.17 -17.19
CA ARG A 496 -2.78 -27.63 -16.75
C ARG A 496 -1.70 -26.62 -17.13
N VAL A 497 -0.84 -26.28 -16.18
CA VAL A 497 0.26 -25.32 -16.35
C VAL A 497 1.59 -25.88 -15.87
N SER A 498 2.68 -25.42 -16.48
CA SER A 498 4.07 -25.75 -16.11
C SER A 498 4.80 -24.61 -15.40
N THR A 499 4.17 -23.43 -15.34
CA THR A 499 4.67 -22.28 -14.59
C THR A 499 3.58 -21.73 -13.68
N LEU A 500 3.89 -21.56 -12.39
CA LEU A 500 3.04 -20.95 -11.37
C LEU A 500 3.72 -19.69 -10.83
N ILE A 501 3.05 -18.54 -10.96
CA ILE A 501 3.51 -17.26 -10.43
C ILE A 501 2.53 -16.79 -9.35
N GLU A 502 3.03 -16.58 -8.14
CA GLU A 502 2.28 -15.95 -7.05
C GLU A 502 2.19 -14.44 -7.29
N ALA A 503 1.16 -14.00 -8.01
CA ALA A 503 0.94 -12.61 -8.42
C ALA A 503 0.43 -11.71 -7.26
N ARG A 504 1.18 -11.68 -6.16
CA ARG A 504 0.91 -10.94 -4.92
C ARG A 504 2.20 -10.63 -4.15
N LEU A 505 2.15 -9.64 -3.26
CA LEU A 505 3.25 -9.38 -2.33
C LEU A 505 3.16 -10.31 -1.12
N PRO A 506 4.30 -10.64 -0.48
CA PRO A 506 4.28 -11.24 0.84
C PRO A 506 3.68 -10.24 1.84
N GLU A 507 2.72 -10.70 2.65
CA GLU A 507 2.20 -9.96 3.80
C GLU A 507 3.30 -9.85 4.88
N PRO A 508 3.49 -8.67 5.49
CA PRO A 508 4.41 -8.51 6.62
C PRO A 508 4.04 -9.46 7.76
N ASP A 509 5.02 -10.24 8.22
CA ASP A 509 4.87 -11.08 9.40
C ASP A 509 6.24 -11.30 10.03
N LEU A 510 6.47 -10.65 11.18
CA LEU A 510 7.72 -10.70 11.92
C LEU A 510 8.12 -12.14 12.28
N ARG A 511 7.15 -13.02 12.56
CA ARG A 511 7.40 -14.42 12.96
C ARG A 511 8.02 -15.23 11.82
N HIS A 512 7.82 -14.78 10.59
CA HIS A 512 8.27 -15.42 9.36
C HIS A 512 9.20 -14.51 8.54
N THR A 513 9.82 -13.50 9.15
CA THR A 513 10.74 -12.61 8.42
C THR A 513 12.00 -13.34 7.97
N ALA A 514 12.45 -13.06 6.74
CA ALA A 514 13.76 -13.48 6.25
C ALA A 514 14.79 -12.32 6.29
N ASP A 515 14.44 -11.19 6.90
CA ASP A 515 15.37 -10.10 7.18
C ASP A 515 16.24 -10.45 8.41
N ALA A 516 17.56 -10.48 8.22
CA ALA A 516 18.50 -10.93 9.25
C ALA A 516 18.47 -10.08 10.53
N LEU A 517 18.32 -8.75 10.38
CA LEU A 517 18.25 -7.82 11.50
C LEU A 517 17.01 -8.07 12.36
N LEU A 518 15.82 -8.08 11.74
CA LEU A 518 14.58 -8.31 12.49
C LEU A 518 14.49 -9.73 13.05
N ALA A 519 14.95 -10.74 12.30
CA ALA A 519 15.01 -12.13 12.79
C ALA A 519 15.95 -12.25 14.00
N GLY A 520 17.09 -11.54 13.99
CA GLY A 520 18.02 -11.48 15.10
C GLY A 520 17.43 -10.82 16.34
N LEU A 521 16.77 -9.66 16.17
CA LEU A 521 16.09 -8.95 17.26
C LEU A 521 14.98 -9.81 17.90
N LEU A 522 14.17 -10.49 17.08
CA LEU A 522 13.10 -11.36 17.55
C LEU A 522 13.67 -12.53 18.36
N ARG A 523 14.70 -13.22 17.83
CA ARG A 523 15.33 -14.35 18.51
C ARG A 523 15.98 -13.94 19.83
N GLY A 524 16.56 -12.75 19.88
CA GLY A 524 17.14 -12.16 21.10
C GLY A 524 16.11 -11.61 22.09
N GLY A 525 14.80 -11.66 21.77
CA GLY A 525 13.74 -11.08 22.60
C GLY A 525 13.74 -9.55 22.66
N ARG A 526 14.49 -8.88 21.77
CA ARG A 526 14.62 -7.41 21.69
C ARG A 526 13.53 -6.75 20.85
N CYS A 527 12.66 -7.54 20.25
CA CYS A 527 11.37 -7.12 19.71
C CYS A 527 10.36 -8.27 19.85
N ARG A 528 9.07 -7.99 19.60
CA ARG A 528 8.02 -9.00 19.54
C ARG A 528 6.97 -8.72 18.46
N PRO A 529 6.18 -9.72 18.05
CA PRO A 529 4.98 -9.49 17.24
C PRO A 529 3.92 -8.73 18.05
N HIS A 530 3.18 -7.84 17.39
CA HIS A 530 2.05 -7.15 17.99
C HIS A 530 0.90 -8.12 18.26
N THR A 531 0.25 -7.97 19.41
CA THR A 531 -0.83 -8.84 19.87
C THR A 531 -2.01 -8.01 20.35
N VAL A 532 -3.22 -8.42 19.98
CA VAL A 532 -4.50 -7.83 20.42
C VAL A 532 -5.38 -8.96 20.95
N ASP A 533 -5.69 -8.97 22.25
CA ASP A 533 -6.45 -10.03 22.94
C ASP A 533 -6.05 -11.46 22.54
N GLY A 534 -4.74 -11.74 22.53
CA GLY A 534 -4.19 -13.05 22.19
C GLY A 534 -4.11 -13.35 20.68
N TYR A 535 -4.59 -12.46 19.80
CA TYR A 535 -4.38 -12.55 18.36
C TYR A 535 -3.10 -11.81 17.96
N GLU A 536 -2.10 -12.55 17.48
CA GLU A 536 -0.87 -11.98 16.91
C GLU A 536 -1.10 -11.50 15.46
N THR A 537 -0.96 -10.20 15.23
CA THR A 537 -1.22 -9.58 13.91
C THR A 537 -0.05 -9.75 12.93
N GLY A 538 1.14 -10.11 13.42
CA GLY A 538 2.37 -10.26 12.63
C GLY A 538 3.19 -8.98 12.50
N GLY A 539 2.64 -7.81 12.86
CA GLY A 539 3.38 -6.54 12.85
C GLY A 539 4.47 -6.47 13.91
N LEU A 540 5.53 -5.71 13.66
CA LEU A 540 6.55 -5.36 14.64
C LEU A 540 5.95 -4.45 15.72
N ASP A 541 5.94 -4.91 16.97
CA ASP A 541 5.27 -4.19 18.06
C ASP A 541 5.99 -2.89 18.42
N VAL A 542 5.22 -1.82 18.50
CA VAL A 542 5.69 -0.47 18.83
C VAL A 542 4.69 0.21 19.76
N THR A 543 5.16 1.15 20.58
CA THR A 543 4.25 2.03 21.33
C THR A 543 3.41 2.89 20.38
N ALA A 544 2.39 3.56 20.91
CA ALA A 544 1.86 4.77 20.27
C ALA A 544 2.99 5.79 19.98
N ARG A 545 2.71 6.85 19.22
CA ARG A 545 3.69 7.92 18.90
C ARG A 545 4.55 8.23 20.13
N PRO A 546 5.89 8.08 20.05
CA PRO A 546 6.73 8.11 18.85
C PRO A 546 7.20 6.74 18.32
N TYR A 547 6.43 5.65 18.50
CA TYR A 547 6.70 4.33 17.91
C TYR A 547 8.00 3.68 18.37
N ARG A 548 8.19 3.64 19.69
CA ARG A 548 9.31 2.95 20.32
C ARG A 548 9.14 1.45 20.17
N LEU A 549 10.22 0.77 19.79
CA LEU A 549 10.24 -0.69 19.65
C LEU A 549 9.94 -1.35 21.00
N VAL A 550 9.03 -2.33 21.02
CA VAL A 550 8.65 -3.06 22.24
C VAL A 550 9.29 -4.45 22.26
N ASP A 551 9.93 -4.79 23.38
CA ASP A 551 10.60 -6.10 23.57
C ASP A 551 9.63 -7.21 23.98
N ARG A 552 10.13 -8.45 24.16
CA ARG A 552 9.30 -9.60 24.53
C ARG A 552 8.58 -9.43 25.87
N GLN A 553 9.16 -8.65 26.79
CA GLN A 553 8.62 -8.37 28.11
C GLN A 553 7.60 -7.22 28.08
N GLY A 554 7.37 -6.59 26.93
CA GLY A 554 6.46 -5.46 26.81
C GLY A 554 7.09 -4.12 27.18
N VAL A 555 8.41 -4.05 27.30
CA VAL A 555 9.13 -2.83 27.65
C VAL A 555 9.51 -2.08 26.37
N ALA A 556 9.15 -0.79 26.32
CA ALA A 556 9.48 0.08 25.22
C ALA A 556 10.94 0.54 25.29
N HIS A 557 11.68 0.40 24.18
CA HIS A 557 13.06 0.83 24.11
C HIS A 557 13.18 2.36 24.07
N THR A 558 14.09 2.93 24.85
CA THR A 558 14.28 4.39 24.97
C THR A 558 14.95 5.02 23.75
N ARG A 559 15.58 4.22 22.89
CA ARG A 559 16.41 4.68 21.76
C ARG A 559 16.23 3.88 20.45
N ARG A 560 15.21 3.02 20.35
CA ARG A 560 14.91 2.24 19.14
C ARG A 560 13.49 2.55 18.71
N PHE A 561 13.33 2.87 17.44
CA PHE A 561 12.06 3.27 16.85
C PHE A 561 11.82 2.45 15.58
N ALA A 562 10.57 2.18 15.24
CA ALA A 562 10.22 1.53 13.98
C ALA A 562 9.01 2.21 13.34
N ILE A 563 9.05 2.38 12.02
CA ILE A 563 8.02 3.06 11.23
C ILE A 563 7.89 2.40 9.85
N GLY A 564 6.67 2.44 9.29
CA GLY A 564 6.39 1.94 7.95
C GLY A 564 5.98 0.48 7.92
N VAL A 565 6.25 -0.20 6.80
CA VAL A 565 5.72 -1.54 6.48
C VAL A 565 5.94 -2.61 7.56
N PRO A 566 7.09 -2.66 8.26
CA PRO A 566 7.30 -3.61 9.35
C PRO A 566 6.27 -3.48 10.49
N THR A 567 5.65 -2.32 10.65
CA THR A 567 4.62 -2.07 11.68
C THR A 567 3.19 -2.34 11.19
N GLU A 568 3.01 -2.83 9.95
CA GLU A 568 1.71 -3.30 9.45
C GLU A 568 1.18 -4.39 10.38
N GLY A 569 -0.01 -4.19 10.93
CA GLY A 569 -0.54 -5.05 12.00
C GLY A 569 -0.64 -4.32 13.34
N VAL A 570 0.22 -3.35 13.61
CA VAL A 570 0.00 -2.31 14.65
C VAL A 570 -0.80 -1.17 14.05
N HIS A 571 -0.33 -0.70 12.88
CA HIS A 571 -0.96 0.31 12.05
C HIS A 571 -1.63 -0.35 10.84
N TRP A 572 -2.80 0.11 10.47
CA TRP A 572 -3.51 -0.37 9.29
C TRP A 572 -3.10 0.38 8.01
N VAL A 573 -2.73 -0.35 6.95
CA VAL A 573 -2.40 0.21 5.62
C VAL A 573 -1.17 1.14 5.65
N THR A 574 -0.03 0.62 6.08
CA THR A 574 1.24 1.36 6.18
C THR A 574 1.90 1.68 4.85
N ALA A 575 1.50 1.04 3.74
CA ALA A 575 2.11 1.21 2.42
C ALA A 575 1.54 2.39 1.58
N ALA A 576 0.82 3.32 2.20
CA ALA A 576 0.26 4.50 1.52
C ALA A 576 1.30 5.61 1.28
N GLY A 577 1.33 6.21 0.09
CA GLY A 577 2.13 7.42 -0.17
C GLY A 577 1.53 8.68 0.47
N ALA A 578 2.34 9.71 0.67
CA ALA A 578 1.86 11.01 1.14
C ALA A 578 1.26 11.83 -0.02
N ARG A 579 0.22 12.61 0.30
CA ARG A 579 -0.55 13.45 -0.63
C ARG A 579 -0.45 14.92 -0.19
N PRO A 580 -0.35 15.86 -1.13
CA PRO A 580 -0.50 17.29 -0.83
C PRO A 580 -1.87 17.61 -0.22
N GLY A 581 -1.93 18.57 0.70
CA GLY A 581 -3.15 19.12 1.30
C GLY A 581 -3.94 18.13 2.17
N VAL A 582 -3.31 17.04 2.60
CA VAL A 582 -3.89 16.07 3.54
C VAL A 582 -2.86 15.75 4.61
N ASP A 583 -3.30 15.66 5.87
CA ASP A 583 -2.51 15.09 6.98
C ASP A 583 -2.15 13.62 6.68
N SER A 584 -1.05 13.46 5.96
CA SER A 584 -0.53 12.16 5.57
C SER A 584 0.22 11.61 6.76
N VAL A 585 -0.35 10.61 7.44
CA VAL A 585 0.22 10.00 8.66
C VAL A 585 1.70 9.66 8.54
N THR A 586 2.17 9.30 7.34
CA THR A 586 3.60 9.10 7.06
C THR A 586 4.50 10.26 7.48
N LEU A 587 4.07 11.49 7.22
CA LEU A 587 4.84 12.71 7.48
C LEU A 587 4.77 13.10 8.96
N SER A 588 3.57 13.05 9.56
CA SER A 588 3.39 13.34 10.98
C SER A 588 4.02 12.26 11.89
N ASP A 589 4.01 10.99 11.47
CA ASP A 589 4.70 9.89 12.16
C ASP A 589 6.23 10.05 12.09
N ALA A 590 6.76 10.43 10.91
CA ALA A 590 8.17 10.71 10.74
C ALA A 590 8.62 11.88 11.64
N ASP A 591 7.78 12.90 11.82
CA ASP A 591 8.06 14.03 12.71
C ASP A 591 8.16 13.60 14.17
N ALA A 592 7.18 12.81 14.64
CA ALA A 592 7.17 12.28 16.00
C ALA A 592 8.43 11.45 16.30
N VAL A 593 8.84 10.57 15.36
CA VAL A 593 10.06 9.77 15.48
C VAL A 593 11.30 10.66 15.48
N ALA A 594 11.43 11.57 14.50
CA ALA A 594 12.61 12.42 14.37
C ALA A 594 12.84 13.30 15.61
N ARG A 595 11.79 13.93 16.13
CA ARG A 595 11.89 14.77 17.34
C ARG A 595 12.21 13.93 18.57
N ALA A 596 11.66 12.72 18.69
CA ALA A 596 12.01 11.80 19.78
C ALA A 596 13.48 11.35 19.70
N VAL A 597 14.00 11.10 18.50
CA VAL A 597 15.42 10.80 18.26
C VAL A 597 16.33 11.95 18.69
N LEU A 598 16.01 13.18 18.29
CA LEU A 598 16.79 14.37 18.67
C LEU A 598 16.81 14.58 20.18
N ARG A 599 15.66 14.43 20.86
CA ARG A 599 15.58 14.53 22.33
C ARG A 599 16.35 13.41 23.03
N ALA A 600 16.33 12.18 22.50
CA ALA A 600 17.14 11.09 23.04
C ALA A 600 18.65 11.32 22.85
N ALA A 601 19.05 12.04 21.80
CA ALA A 601 20.44 12.39 21.54
C ALA A 601 20.95 13.61 22.35
N GLY A 602 20.04 14.48 22.83
CA GLY A 602 20.35 15.78 23.45
C GLY A 602 21.13 15.79 24.78
N PRO A 603 20.89 14.89 25.76
CA PRO A 603 21.55 14.94 27.07
C PRO A 603 23.06 14.64 27.08
N GLU A 604 23.63 14.19 25.95
CA GLU A 604 24.93 13.51 25.91
C GLU A 604 25.92 14.11 24.90
N ILE A 605 25.66 15.34 24.46
CA ILE A 605 26.53 16.06 23.53
C ILE A 605 27.62 16.74 24.35
N GLN A 606 28.76 16.07 24.50
CA GLN A 606 29.96 16.72 25.03
C GLN A 606 30.38 17.85 24.09
N PRO A 607 30.65 19.08 24.60
CA PRO A 607 31.27 20.11 23.79
C PRO A 607 32.68 19.65 23.42
N GLN A 608 32.87 19.16 22.19
CA GLN A 608 34.22 18.95 21.67
C GLN A 608 34.90 20.32 21.50
N ARG A 609 35.99 20.52 22.25
CA ARG A 609 36.93 21.62 22.05
C ARG A 609 37.56 21.48 20.66
N GLU A 610 37.45 22.56 19.89
CA GLU A 610 38.17 22.90 18.64
C GLU A 610 38.34 21.78 17.61
N ALA A 611 37.54 21.86 16.54
CA ALA A 611 37.69 21.03 15.35
C ALA A 611 39.01 21.35 14.61
N LYS A 612 39.81 20.31 14.34
CA LYS A 612 40.74 20.33 13.20
C LYS A 612 39.90 20.46 11.93
N GLN A 613 40.13 21.51 11.14
CA GLN A 613 39.63 21.60 9.77
C GLN A 613 40.17 20.40 8.97
N TRP A 614 39.28 19.56 8.47
CA TRP A 614 39.61 18.52 7.50
C TRP A 614 39.02 18.92 6.15
N PRO A 615 39.73 18.72 5.02
CA PRO A 615 39.29 19.21 3.72
C PRO A 615 37.99 18.55 3.27
N ASN A 616 37.19 19.31 2.51
CA ASN A 616 35.98 18.88 1.82
C ASN A 616 36.18 17.50 1.16
N VAL A 617 35.35 16.52 1.54
CA VAL A 617 35.26 15.26 0.80
C VAL A 617 34.40 15.51 -0.43
N GLU A 618 34.99 15.26 -1.60
CA GLU A 618 34.36 15.30 -2.90
C GLU A 618 33.15 14.37 -2.98
N LEU A 619 32.08 14.87 -3.60
CA LEU A 619 31.05 14.05 -4.22
C LEU A 619 31.73 13.20 -5.31
N ALA A 620 31.96 11.91 -5.03
CA ALA A 620 32.30 10.96 -6.06
C ALA A 620 31.03 10.74 -6.93
N SER A 621 30.90 11.61 -7.93
CA SER A 621 30.18 11.47 -9.20
C SER A 621 29.04 10.43 -9.24
N ILE A 622 27.81 10.92 -9.09
CA ILE A 622 26.65 10.35 -9.78
C ILE A 622 26.45 11.24 -11.02
N ASN A 623 26.90 10.75 -12.18
CA ASN A 623 26.48 11.22 -13.50
C ASN A 623 25.67 10.11 -14.16
#